data_AF-A0A3L6T115-F1
#
_entry.id   AF-A0A3L6T115-F1
#
_cell.length_a   1.000
_cell.length_b   1.000
_cell.length_c   1.000
_cell.angle_alpha   90.00
_cell.angle_beta   90.00
_cell.angle_gamma   90.00
#
_symmetry.space_group_name_H-M   'P 1'
#
loop_
_entity.id
_entity.type
_entity.pdbx_description
1 polymer ?
#
loop_
_entity_poly.entity_id
_entity_poly.type
_entity_poly.pdbx_seq_one_letter_code
_entity_poly.pdbx_strand_id
1 'polypeptide(L)' 'MLALSRCSLRMYNSLVERCFRDCVDTFRRKTLDKQEESCVRGCAEKFMKHSMRVGLRFAEINQGVATPD' A
#
# COMPACT_ATOMS: atom_id res chain seq x y z
N MET A 1 -20.51 -5.91 -10.29
CA MET A 1 -20.18 -5.48 -8.92
C MET A 1 -19.21 -6.42 -8.20
N LEU A 2 -19.41 -7.75 -8.18
CA LEU A 2 -18.54 -8.68 -7.41
C LEU A 2 -17.03 -8.59 -7.72
N ALA A 3 -16.63 -8.33 -8.98
CA ALA A 3 -15.22 -8.29 -9.37
C ALA A 3 -14.46 -7.09 -8.77
N LEU A 4 -15.10 -5.92 -8.65
CA LEU A 4 -14.49 -4.72 -8.07
C LEU A 4 -14.20 -4.90 -6.58
N SER A 5 -15.13 -5.54 -5.86
CA SER A 5 -14.98 -5.86 -4.43
C SER A 5 -13.87 -6.89 -4.16
N ARG A 6 -13.61 -7.83 -5.07
CA ARG A 6 -12.54 -8.82 -4.90
C ARG A 6 -11.15 -8.19 -5.03
N CYS A 7 -10.96 -7.29 -5.99
CA CYS A 7 -9.69 -6.59 -6.18
C CYS A 7 -9.41 -5.61 -5.03
N SER A 8 -10.43 -4.89 -4.55
CA SER A 8 -10.26 -3.97 -3.42
C SER A 8 -9.89 -4.68 -2.12
N LEU A 9 -10.50 -5.85 -1.84
CA LEU A 9 -10.15 -6.66 -0.67
C LEU A 9 -8.73 -7.24 -0.77
N ARG A 10 -8.31 -7.68 -1.97
CA ARG A 10 -6.93 -8.16 -2.17
C ARG A 10 -5.91 -7.06 -1.93
N MET A 11 -6.16 -5.84 -2.42
CA MET A 11 -5.30 -4.69 -2.18
C MET A 11 -5.24 -4.33 -0.69
N TYR A 12 -6.40 -4.32 -0.02
CA TYR A 12 -6.49 -4.04 1.41
C TYR A 12 -5.67 -5.04 2.25
N ASN A 13 -5.81 -6.34 2.00
CA ASN A 13 -5.06 -7.36 2.74
C ASN A 13 -3.54 -7.23 2.48
N SER A 14 -3.14 -6.96 1.24
CA SER A 14 -1.72 -6.74 0.89
C SER A 14 -1.14 -5.50 1.60
N LEU A 15 -1.95 -4.44 1.71
CA LEU A 15 -1.57 -3.22 2.43
C LEU A 15 -1.38 -3.50 3.92
N VAL A 16 -2.35 -4.19 4.55
CA VAL A 16 -2.30 -4.53 5.98
C VAL A 16 -1.08 -5.40 6.30
N GLU A 17 -0.86 -6.47 5.54
CA GLU A 17 0.28 -7.37 5.72
C GLU A 17 1.60 -6.61 5.62
N ARG A 18 1.74 -5.76 4.60
CA ARG A 18 2.97 -4.99 4.39
C ARG A 18 3.24 -4.00 5.50
N CYS A 19 2.24 -3.17 5.87
CA CYS A 19 2.46 -2.17 6.91
C CYS A 19 2.67 -2.81 8.28
N PHE A 20 2.06 -3.96 8.55
CA PHE A 20 2.36 -4.71 9.77
C PHE A 20 3.82 -5.20 9.77
N ARG A 21 4.27 -5.83 8.68
CA ARG A 21 5.66 -6.33 8.56
C ARG A 21 6.72 -5.23 8.63
N ASP A 22 6.43 -4.06 8.07
CA ASP A 22 7.38 -2.95 7.98
C ASP A 22 7.41 -2.07 9.24
N CYS A 23 6.31 -2.01 10.01
CA CYS A 23 6.17 -1.09 11.14
C CYS A 23 6.07 -1.74 12.52
N VAL A 24 5.69 -3.02 12.62
CA VAL A 24 5.50 -3.72 13.90
C VAL A 24 6.57 -4.81 14.01
N ASP A 25 7.72 -4.44 14.56
CA ASP A 25 8.91 -5.30 14.67
C ASP A 25 9.19 -5.76 16.11
N THR A 26 8.55 -5.15 17.13
CA THR A 26 8.74 -5.51 18.54
C THR A 26 7.45 -5.89 19.25
N PHE A 27 7.41 -7.10 19.80
CA PHE A 27 6.21 -7.66 20.46
C PHE A 27 6.24 -7.48 21.98
N ARG A 28 6.42 -6.24 22.45
CA ARG A 28 6.50 -5.96 23.91
C ARG A 28 5.14 -5.69 24.56
N ARG A 29 4.12 -5.29 23.79
CA ARG A 29 2.77 -4.92 24.27
C ARG A 29 1.71 -5.39 23.29
N LYS A 30 0.46 -5.48 23.75
CA LYS A 30 -0.70 -5.84 22.91
C LYS A 30 -1.24 -4.68 22.07
N THR A 31 -0.85 -3.46 22.40
CA THR A 31 -1.27 -2.23 21.72
C THR A 31 -0.09 -1.64 20.98
N LEU A 32 -0.36 -1.01 19.84
CA LEU A 32 0.66 -0.23 19.14
C LEU A 32 1.13 0.93 20.01
N ASP A 33 2.42 1.23 19.95
CA ASP A 33 2.93 2.48 20.49
C ASP A 33 2.80 3.64 19.48
N LYS A 34 3.12 4.86 19.92
CA LYS A 34 3.00 6.07 19.08
C LYS A 34 3.87 6.01 17.82
N GLN A 35 5.02 5.34 17.89
CA GLN A 35 5.94 5.23 16.77
C GLN A 35 5.39 4.25 15.73
N GLU A 36 4.87 3.10 16.18
CA GLU A 36 4.21 2.12 15.32
C GLU A 36 2.94 2.70 14.68
N GLU A 37 2.10 3.42 15.44
CA GLU A 37 0.91 4.09 14.92
C GLU A 37 1.25 5.11 13.82
N SER A 38 2.27 5.94 14.06
CA SER A 38 2.75 6.94 13.09
C SER A 38 3.31 6.25 11.84
N CYS A 39 4.09 5.17 12.02
CA CYS A 39 4.63 4.39 10.92
C CYS A 39 3.52 3.78 10.07
N VAL A 40 2.53 3.11 10.66
CA VAL A 40 1.43 2.47 9.94
C VAL A 40 0.62 3.49 9.13
N ARG A 41 0.33 4.68 9.70
CA ARG A 41 -0.34 5.76 8.96
C ARG A 41 0.47 6.22 7.75
N GLY A 42 1.77 6.47 7.95
CA GLY A 42 2.67 6.86 6.87
C GLY A 42 2.85 5.77 5.82
N CYS A 43 2.91 4.50 6.22
CA CYS A 43 3.00 3.35 5.33
C CYS A 43 1.76 3.26 4.44
N ALA A 44 0.56 3.36 5.01
CA ALA A 44 -0.68 3.30 4.26
C ALA A 44 -0.78 4.44 3.24
N GLU A 45 -0.46 5.67 3.65
CA GLU A 45 -0.47 6.82 2.75
C GLU A 45 0.54 6.67 1.60
N LYS A 46 1.77 6.25 1.92
CA LYS A 46 2.82 6.00 0.92
C LYS A 46 2.41 4.91 -0.06
N PHE A 47 1.89 3.79 0.43
CA PHE A 47 1.49 2.66 -0.41
C PHE A 47 0.38 3.05 -1.38
N MET A 48 -0.63 3.78 -0.92
CA MET A 48 -1.74 4.22 -1.76
C MET A 48 -1.28 5.21 -2.83
N LYS A 49 -0.50 6.23 -2.46
CA LYS A 49 0.07 7.20 -3.41
C LYS A 49 0.99 6.52 -4.43
N HIS A 50 1.82 5.59 -3.97
CA HIS A 50 2.71 4.82 -4.84
C HIS A 50 1.90 3.95 -5.82
N SER A 51 0.92 3.20 -5.34
CA SER A 51 0.07 2.33 -6.16
C SER A 51 -0.68 3.13 -7.24
N MET A 52 -1.19 4.32 -6.91
CA MET A 52 -1.82 5.22 -7.88
C MET A 52 -0.82 5.68 -8.94
N ARG A 53 0.38 6.13 -8.53
CA ARG A 53 1.42 6.60 -9.45
C ARG A 53 1.89 5.48 -10.39
N VAL A 54 2.11 4.28 -9.86
CA VAL A 54 2.47 3.10 -10.67
C VAL A 54 1.34 2.76 -11.63
N GLY A 55 0.08 2.80 -11.20
CA GLY A 55 -1.08 2.55 -12.06
C GLY A 55 -1.15 3.51 -13.25
N LEU A 56 -0.90 4.80 -13.04
CA LEU A 56 -0.84 5.80 -14.12
C LEU A 56 0.29 5.48 -15.11
N ARG A 57 1.51 5.23 -14.62
CA ARG A 57 2.66 4.90 -15.48
C ARG A 57 2.48 3.60 -16.24
N PHE A 58 1.86 2.61 -15.61
CA PHE A 58 1.54 1.35 -16.27
C PHE A 58 0.56 1.55 -17.44
N ALA A 59 -0.44 2.41 -17.27
CA ALA A 59 -1.37 2.74 -18.35
C ALA A 59 -0.68 3.46 -19.52
N GLU A 60 0.23 4.40 -19.23
CA GLU A 60 1.05 5.08 -20.25
C GLU A 60 1.90 4.09 -21.05
N ILE A 61 2.62 3.18 -20.38
CA ILE A 61 3.47 2.16 -21.02
C ILE A 61 2.65 1.23 -21.90
N ASN A 62 1.47 0.79 -21.43
CA ASN A 62 0.59 -0.09 -22.21
C ASN A 62 0.03 0.58 -23.48
N GLN A 63 0.04 1.91 -23.54
CA GLN A 63 -0.34 2.69 -24.72
C GLN A 63 0.86 2.99 -25.64
N GLY A 64 2.05 2.46 -25.33
CA GLY A 64 3.28 2.70 -26.08
C GLY A 64 3.89 4.09 -25.85
N VAL A 65 3.45 4.80 -24.81
CA VAL A 65 4.03 6.08 -24.43
C VAL A 65 5.37 5.83 -23.74
N ALA A 66 6.45 6.36 -24.30
CA ALA A 66 7.77 6.28 -23.70
C ALA A 66 7.77 6.99 -22.34
N THR A 67 8.21 6.30 -21.28
CA THR A 67 8.40 6.92 -19.98
C THR A 67 9.68 7.74 -20.00
N PRO A 68 9.66 9.00 -19.55
CA PRO A 68 10.90 9.70 -19.23
C PRO A 68 11.42 9.05 -17.94
N ASP A 69 12.52 8.31 -18.03
CA ASP A 69 13.28 7.90 -16.85
C ASP A 69 13.73 9.12 -16.03
#